data_AF-A0A6I5A1N2-F1
#
_entry.id   AF-A0A6I5A1N2-F1
#
_cell.length_a   1.000
_cell.length_b   1.000
_cell.length_c   1.000
_cell.angle_alpha   90.00
_cell.angle_beta   90.00
_cell.angle_gamma   90.00
#
_symmetry.space_group_name_H-M   'P 1'
#
loop_
_entity.id
_entity.type
_entity.pdbx_description
1 polymer ?
#
loop_
_entity_poly.entity_id
_entity_poly.type
_entity_poly.pdbx_seq_one_letter_code
_entity_poly.pdbx_strand_id
1 'polypeptide(L)'
;MINRKGGYYMGKWITTILTVMLVTFSIIPSVGAAEETYEELSMDKKRELLTEIALEEGIPPEILKAVADQESQMMQFKNGKPFISDDNGIGIMQVTNTHPSVDIDKKRLKTDTAYNIKIGAKVLSQKWELMGEKIPSINDSNRMMLEHWYFPLMAYNGASETNDPQRQEETYQEKVYQIISDDSLVSVFPMPRFPKDFFGYDDGKLKFDELTSQTWENGNTISTQMFQQGDEVYVMNSHDADIYDYGSLRETRDSTPTKLAFHTELEIVDGPYFEDKINDNHHMDYKVKGPNGISGYISSSNLRSMDMKQTNFTDWTDNSSTVEPSKTWNINFNTKLNTGSINEKNIYIVNENGVGVRSEVTLSEDGKSLTMNPNADLESSMNYTLYIEGIVSSTGGKMDTPISKSFTVSN
;
A
#
# COMPACT_ATOMS: atom_id res chain seq x y z
N MET A 1 6.69 -0.59 -21.07
CA MET A 1 8.10 -0.53 -20.62
C MET A 1 8.64 0.88 -20.81
N ILE A 2 8.43 1.75 -19.82
CA ILE A 2 9.19 3.00 -19.71
C ILE A 2 10.15 2.78 -18.56
N ASN A 3 11.41 2.64 -18.92
CA ASN A 3 12.53 2.54 -18.01
C ASN A 3 12.71 3.93 -17.37
N ARG A 4 11.98 4.23 -16.29
CA ARG A 4 12.20 5.43 -15.46
C ARG A 4 13.50 5.22 -14.66
N LYS A 5 14.63 5.27 -15.37
CA LYS A 5 15.95 5.41 -14.75
C LYS A 5 15.96 6.70 -13.95
N GLY A 6 16.11 6.54 -12.63
CA GLY A 6 16.84 7.43 -11.73
C GLY A 6 16.71 8.92 -12.04
N GLY A 7 15.64 9.51 -11.53
CA GLY A 7 15.43 10.94 -11.57
C GLY A 7 14.23 11.29 -10.71
N TYR A 8 14.27 10.96 -9.42
CA TYR A 8 13.42 11.63 -8.45
C TYR A 8 13.78 13.12 -8.54
N TYR A 9 12.96 13.87 -9.27
CA TYR A 9 12.90 15.31 -9.09
C TYR A 9 12.49 15.47 -7.64
N MET A 10 13.46 15.81 -6.81
CA MET A 10 13.28 16.22 -5.43
C MET A 10 12.51 17.54 -5.51
N GLY A 11 11.19 17.43 -5.74
CA GLY A 11 10.24 18.52 -5.58
C GLY A 11 10.52 19.13 -4.24
N LYS A 12 10.59 20.46 -4.18
CA LYS A 12 10.87 21.19 -2.95
C LYS A 12 9.85 20.76 -1.91
N TRP A 13 10.20 19.78 -1.09
CA TRP A 13 9.57 19.55 0.18
C TRP A 13 9.61 20.89 0.88
N ILE A 14 8.44 21.46 1.11
CA ILE A 14 8.31 22.56 2.06
C ILE A 14 9.02 22.04 3.29
N THR A 15 10.17 22.66 3.57
CA THR A 15 11.01 22.31 4.69
C THR A 15 10.21 22.78 5.90
N THR A 16 9.27 21.96 6.35
CA THR A 16 8.66 22.15 7.64
C THR A 16 9.82 22.05 8.61
N ILE A 17 10.21 23.21 9.12
CA ILE A 17 11.23 23.34 10.14
C ILE A 17 10.86 22.32 11.21
N LEU A 18 11.69 21.27 11.35
CA LEU A 18 11.70 20.31 12.43
C LEU A 18 11.70 21.13 13.72
N THR A 19 10.50 21.42 14.20
CA THR A 19 10.32 22.27 15.36
C THR A 19 10.73 21.38 16.51
N VAL A 20 11.83 21.73 17.17
CA VAL A 20 12.26 21.12 18.43
C VAL A 20 11.05 21.17 19.36
N MET A 21 10.37 20.03 19.54
CA MET A 21 9.24 19.94 20.46
C MET A 21 9.79 20.19 21.87
N LEU A 22 9.34 21.29 22.45
CA LEU A 22 9.74 21.74 23.77
C LEU A 22 9.09 20.83 24.82
N VAL A 23 9.91 20.16 25.63
CA VAL A 23 9.48 19.41 26.81
C VAL A 23 8.83 20.38 27.81
N THR A 24 7.58 20.15 28.18
CA THR A 24 6.95 20.90 29.27
C THR A 24 7.24 20.22 30.60
N PHE A 25 8.04 20.86 31.45
CA PHE A 25 8.32 20.41 32.81
C PHE A 25 7.33 21.05 33.79
N SER A 26 6.49 20.24 34.44
CA SER A 26 5.78 20.65 35.65
C SER A 26 6.67 20.36 36.86
N ILE A 27 7.40 21.37 37.37
CA ILE A 27 8.26 21.21 38.54
C ILE A 27 7.43 21.45 39.81
N ILE A 28 7.11 20.39 40.54
CA ILE A 28 6.71 20.47 41.96
C ILE A 28 7.96 20.12 42.78
N PRO A 29 8.46 20.99 43.66
CA PRO A 29 9.65 20.69 44.45
C PRO A 29 9.28 19.74 45.59
N SER A 30 9.64 18.46 45.46
CA SER A 30 9.81 17.58 46.61
C SER A 30 11.08 16.77 46.44
N VAL A 31 11.89 16.75 47.50
CA VAL A 31 13.21 16.11 47.54
C VAL A 31 13.04 14.59 47.58
N GLY A 32 13.03 14.03 46.37
CA GLY A 32 13.31 12.66 45.99
C GLY A 32 13.70 12.74 44.51
N ALA A 33 14.69 12.00 44.03
CA ALA A 33 14.98 11.97 42.60
C ALA A 33 13.75 11.40 41.89
N ALA A 34 12.83 12.25 41.47
CA ALA A 34 11.69 11.86 40.66
C ALA A 34 12.29 11.27 39.37
N GLU A 35 12.02 10.00 39.09
CA GLU A 35 12.38 9.43 37.79
C GLU A 35 11.72 10.30 36.71
N GLU A 36 12.50 10.74 35.71
CA GLU A 36 11.94 11.44 34.56
C GLU A 36 10.90 10.54 33.90
N THR A 37 9.64 10.98 33.90
CA THR A 37 8.54 10.33 33.21
C THR A 37 8.32 10.98 31.86
N TYR A 38 8.37 10.18 30.80
CA TYR A 38 8.18 10.61 29.41
C TYR A 38 6.73 10.37 28.97
N GLU A 39 6.15 11.34 28.27
CA GLU A 39 4.82 11.21 27.66
C GLU A 39 4.94 10.70 26.23
N GLU A 40 3.99 9.85 25.83
CA GLU A 40 3.90 9.35 24.47
C GLU A 40 3.28 10.35 23.52
N LEU A 41 3.75 10.34 22.28
CA LEU A 41 3.08 11.08 21.20
C LEU A 41 1.72 10.45 20.90
N SER A 42 0.77 11.26 20.41
CA SER A 42 -0.49 10.73 19.86
C SER A 42 -0.21 9.82 18.66
N MET A 43 -1.11 8.89 18.39
CA MET A 43 -0.94 7.96 17.28
C MET A 43 -0.84 8.69 15.92
N ASP A 44 -1.60 9.77 15.74
CA ASP A 44 -1.53 10.63 14.55
C ASP A 44 -0.15 11.23 14.36
N LYS A 45 0.44 11.79 15.42
CA LYS A 45 1.77 12.39 15.34
C LYS A 45 2.84 11.32 15.08
N LYS A 46 2.67 10.10 15.60
CA LYS A 46 3.56 8.96 15.30
C LYS A 46 3.46 8.57 13.82
N ARG A 47 2.25 8.40 13.30
CA ARG A 47 1.99 8.06 11.89
C ARG A 47 2.49 9.15 10.94
N GLU A 48 2.31 10.41 11.30
CA GLU A 48 2.85 11.56 10.57
C GLU A 48 4.37 11.50 10.50
N LEU A 49 5.06 11.38 11.64
CA LEU A 49 6.53 11.28 11.68
C LEU A 49 7.05 10.06 10.92
N LEU A 50 6.40 8.90 11.06
CA LEU A 50 6.74 7.69 10.31
C LEU A 50 6.58 7.92 8.80
N THR A 51 5.49 8.53 8.36
CA THR A 51 5.28 8.84 6.94
C THR A 51 6.30 9.84 6.41
N GLU A 52 6.50 10.97 7.08
CA GLU A 52 7.45 12.00 6.64
C GLU A 52 8.85 11.42 6.49
N ILE A 53 9.31 10.68 7.50
CA ILE A 53 10.65 10.08 7.49
C ILE A 53 10.76 8.96 6.46
N ALA A 54 9.71 8.14 6.27
CA ALA A 54 9.69 7.12 5.24
C ALA A 54 9.84 7.75 3.83
N LEU A 55 9.08 8.81 3.56
CA LEU A 55 9.16 9.54 2.28
C LEU A 55 10.54 10.17 2.06
N GLU A 56 11.15 10.76 3.10
CA GLU A 56 12.51 11.30 3.04
C GLU A 56 13.57 10.24 2.71
N GLU A 57 13.41 9.01 3.21
CA GLU A 57 14.35 7.90 3.00
C GLU A 57 13.98 7.02 1.78
N GLY A 58 12.92 7.38 1.04
CA GLY A 58 12.43 6.62 -0.11
C GLY A 58 11.95 5.21 0.26
N ILE A 59 11.29 5.09 1.41
CA ILE A 59 10.66 3.88 1.93
C ILE A 59 9.14 4.05 1.80
N PRO A 60 8.38 3.06 1.32
CA PRO A 60 6.93 3.09 1.40
C PRO A 60 6.46 3.31 2.84
N PRO A 61 5.61 4.32 3.12
CA PRO A 61 5.12 4.54 4.47
C PRO A 61 4.36 3.35 5.06
N GLU A 62 3.70 2.52 4.23
CA GLU A 62 3.12 1.24 4.65
C GLU A 62 4.17 0.35 5.35
N ILE A 63 5.37 0.25 4.77
CA ILE A 63 6.46 -0.59 5.26
C ILE A 63 6.99 -0.05 6.59
N LEU A 64 7.31 1.25 6.68
CA LEU A 64 7.93 1.79 7.89
C LEU A 64 6.96 1.78 9.09
N LYS A 65 5.67 2.05 8.86
CA LYS A 65 4.64 1.95 9.90
C LYS A 65 4.48 0.52 10.40
N ALA A 66 4.38 -0.44 9.49
CA ALA A 66 4.24 -1.84 9.85
C ALA A 66 5.47 -2.39 10.59
N VAL A 67 6.67 -1.93 10.23
CA VAL A 67 7.88 -2.20 11.03
C VAL A 67 7.75 -1.60 12.43
N ALA A 68 7.42 -0.31 12.57
CA ALA A 68 7.29 0.32 13.88
C ALA A 68 6.25 -0.37 14.79
N ASP A 69 5.14 -0.83 14.21
CA ASP A 69 4.13 -1.62 14.90
C ASP A 69 4.66 -3.00 15.30
N GLN A 70 5.22 -3.76 14.35
CA GLN A 70 5.82 -5.07 14.62
C GLN A 70 6.92 -5.03 15.69
N GLU A 71 7.72 -3.95 15.72
CA GLU A 71 8.81 -3.78 16.67
C GLU A 71 8.31 -3.39 18.07
N SER A 72 7.30 -2.52 18.16
CA SER A 72 6.99 -1.87 19.44
C SER A 72 5.54 -1.47 19.67
N GLN A 73 4.62 -1.83 18.77
CA GLN A 73 3.27 -1.28 18.71
C GLN A 73 3.29 0.25 18.61
N MET A 74 4.28 0.76 17.87
CA MET A 74 4.62 2.18 17.76
C MET A 74 4.97 2.88 19.09
N MET A 75 5.42 2.17 20.13
CA MET A 75 5.77 2.76 21.43
C MET A 75 7.24 3.21 21.50
N GLN A 76 7.47 4.50 21.74
CA GLN A 76 8.77 5.02 22.17
C GLN A 76 8.99 4.82 23.68
N PHE A 77 7.92 4.94 24.47
CA PHE A 77 7.93 4.89 25.93
C PHE A 77 6.91 3.88 26.46
N LYS A 78 7.32 3.07 27.42
CA LYS A 78 6.47 2.11 28.13
C LYS A 78 6.47 2.44 29.61
N ASN A 79 5.29 2.70 30.18
CA ASN A 79 5.12 3.13 31.58
C ASN A 79 5.95 4.38 31.94
N GLY A 80 5.99 5.37 31.04
CA GLY A 80 6.71 6.63 31.24
C GLY A 80 8.22 6.53 31.13
N LYS A 81 8.78 5.39 30.69
CA LYS A 81 10.23 5.20 30.49
C LYS A 81 10.52 4.81 29.06
N PRO A 82 11.72 5.10 28.51
CA PRO A 82 12.13 4.59 27.20
C PRO A 82 11.86 3.10 27.10
N PHE A 83 11.16 2.69 26.04
CA PHE A 83 10.89 1.28 25.83
C PHE A 83 12.18 0.60 25.39
N ILE A 84 12.70 -0.32 26.20
CA ILE A 84 13.90 -1.10 25.92
C ILE A 84 13.55 -2.58 26.08
N SER A 85 13.74 -3.36 25.02
CA SER A 85 13.53 -4.82 25.00
C SER A 85 14.71 -5.58 25.63
N ASP A 86 14.52 -6.87 25.88
CA ASP A 86 15.53 -7.74 26.48
C ASP A 86 16.81 -7.89 25.63
N ASP A 87 16.70 -7.73 24.31
CA ASP A 87 17.82 -7.73 23.37
C ASP A 87 18.48 -6.35 23.18
N ASN A 88 18.08 -5.35 23.98
CA ASN A 88 18.54 -3.96 23.97
C ASN A 88 18.10 -3.15 22.74
N GLY A 89 17.02 -3.55 22.05
CA GLY A 89 16.27 -2.68 21.15
C GLY A 89 15.74 -1.46 21.90
N ILE A 90 15.78 -0.27 21.29
CA ILE A 90 15.38 0.98 21.92
C ILE A 90 14.27 1.64 21.10
N GLY A 91 13.17 1.96 21.78
CA GLY A 91 12.11 2.86 21.32
C GLY A 91 11.27 2.33 20.17
N ILE A 92 10.62 3.24 19.45
CA ILE A 92 9.58 2.93 18.46
C ILE A 92 10.04 2.02 17.31
N MET A 93 11.32 2.07 16.93
CA MET A 93 11.89 1.21 15.89
C MET A 93 12.79 0.08 16.44
N GLN A 94 12.83 -0.09 17.76
CA GLN A 94 13.68 -1.06 18.48
C GLN A 94 15.15 -1.09 18.00
N VAL A 95 15.73 0.09 17.74
CA VAL A 95 17.10 0.19 17.22
C VAL A 95 18.12 -0.32 18.22
N THR A 96 18.96 -1.26 17.81
CA THR A 96 20.11 -1.75 18.59
C THR A 96 21.40 -0.98 18.26
N ASN A 97 22.29 -0.86 19.25
CA ASN A 97 23.54 -0.10 19.15
C ASN A 97 24.69 -0.83 18.43
N THR A 98 24.38 -1.80 17.58
CA THR A 98 25.36 -2.66 16.89
C THR A 98 25.54 -2.30 15.43
N HIS A 99 24.92 -1.20 14.95
CA HIS A 99 25.01 -0.75 13.57
C HIS A 99 26.30 0.08 13.36
N PRO A 100 27.38 -0.49 12.76
CA PRO A 100 28.70 0.15 12.73
C PRO A 100 28.77 1.37 11.80
N SER A 101 27.73 1.58 10.97
CA SER A 101 27.65 2.58 9.91
C SER A 101 26.78 3.79 10.26
N VAL A 102 26.18 3.85 11.45
CA VAL A 102 25.33 4.97 11.88
C VAL A 102 25.85 5.53 13.20
N ASP A 103 26.17 6.82 13.24
CA ASP A 103 26.51 7.50 14.50
C ASP A 103 25.22 7.72 15.31
N ILE A 104 25.09 6.98 16.42
CA ILE A 104 23.89 6.91 17.23
C ILE A 104 24.12 7.65 18.54
N ASP A 105 23.42 8.77 18.71
CA ASP A 105 23.26 9.42 20.00
C ASP A 105 22.26 8.59 20.83
N LYS A 106 22.79 7.73 21.70
CA LYS A 106 21.97 6.87 22.59
C LYS A 106 20.99 7.65 23.45
N LYS A 107 21.32 8.88 23.86
CA LYS A 107 20.43 9.69 24.70
C LYS A 107 19.21 10.11 23.88
N ARG A 108 19.44 10.61 22.66
CA ARG A 108 18.36 10.95 21.73
C ARG A 108 17.57 9.73 21.31
N LEU A 109 18.21 8.61 21.03
CA LEU A 109 17.53 7.36 20.65
C LEU A 109 16.49 6.92 21.70
N LYS A 110 16.78 7.15 22.98
CA LYS A 110 15.86 6.86 24.10
C LYS A 110 14.75 7.89 24.29
N THR A 111 14.96 9.15 23.91
CA THR A 111 14.13 10.28 24.38
C THR A 111 13.48 11.10 23.28
N ASP A 112 13.93 10.96 22.03
CA ASP A 112 13.47 11.70 20.86
C ASP A 112 12.87 10.72 19.86
N THR A 113 11.53 10.65 19.81
CA THR A 113 10.78 9.72 18.96
C THR A 113 11.12 9.90 17.48
N ALA A 114 11.21 11.15 17.00
CA ALA A 114 11.53 11.43 15.60
C ALA A 114 12.96 10.98 15.25
N TYR A 115 13.92 11.21 16.14
CA TYR A 115 15.28 10.70 15.98
C TYR A 115 15.31 9.17 15.97
N ASN A 116 14.57 8.51 16.85
CA ASN A 116 14.46 7.05 16.87
C ASN A 116 13.93 6.49 15.54
N ILE A 117 12.83 7.05 15.03
CA ILE A 117 12.26 6.71 13.72
C ILE A 117 13.29 6.92 12.62
N LYS A 118 13.97 8.08 12.59
CA LYS A 118 14.98 8.40 11.57
C LYS A 118 16.14 7.42 11.55
N ILE A 119 16.60 6.97 12.71
CA ILE A 119 17.68 5.98 12.78
C ILE A 119 17.17 4.61 12.33
N GLY A 120 15.98 4.17 12.75
CA GLY A 120 15.38 2.91 12.28
C GLY A 120 15.19 2.90 10.75
N ALA A 121 14.64 3.97 10.19
CA ALA A 121 14.48 4.12 8.74
C ALA A 121 15.82 4.05 7.99
N LYS A 122 16.87 4.71 8.50
CA LYS A 122 18.22 4.63 7.93
C LYS A 122 18.79 3.21 8.00
N VAL A 123 18.58 2.49 9.11
CA VAL A 123 18.99 1.09 9.23
C VAL A 123 18.28 0.24 8.18
N LEU A 124 16.97 0.37 8.02
CA LEU A 124 16.20 -0.35 7.00
C LEU A 124 16.67 -0.01 5.58
N SER A 125 16.93 1.27 5.30
CA SER A 125 17.50 1.70 4.02
C SER A 125 18.90 1.12 3.79
N GLN A 126 19.73 0.97 4.83
CA GLN A 126 21.01 0.26 4.71
C GLN A 126 20.83 -1.24 4.41
N LYS A 127 19.76 -1.88 4.92
CA LYS A 127 19.45 -3.28 4.57
C LYS A 127 19.04 -3.40 3.11
N TRP A 128 18.32 -2.43 2.56
CA TRP A 128 18.00 -2.36 1.15
C TRP A 128 19.26 -2.38 0.27
N GLU A 129 20.29 -1.61 0.63
CA GLU A 129 21.55 -1.55 -0.12
C GLU A 129 22.35 -2.87 -0.09
N LEU A 130 21.94 -3.87 0.71
CA LEU A 130 22.56 -5.20 0.70
C LEU A 130 22.04 -6.09 -0.43
N MET A 131 20.98 -5.70 -1.15
CA MET A 131 20.40 -6.50 -2.23
C MET A 131 21.40 -6.69 -3.37
N GLY A 132 21.52 -7.94 -3.84
CA GLY A 132 22.49 -8.36 -4.85
C GLY A 132 23.92 -8.54 -4.32
N GLU A 133 24.22 -8.11 -3.09
CA GLU A 133 25.54 -8.28 -2.46
C GLU A 133 25.54 -9.29 -1.30
N LYS A 134 24.51 -9.29 -0.46
CA LYS A 134 24.38 -10.18 0.70
C LYS A 134 23.00 -10.79 0.87
N ILE A 135 21.97 -10.16 0.29
CA ILE A 135 20.61 -10.67 0.27
C ILE A 135 20.09 -10.65 -1.18
N PRO A 136 19.12 -11.51 -1.56
CA PRO A 136 18.56 -11.50 -2.90
C PRO A 136 17.79 -10.21 -3.19
N SER A 137 17.71 -9.84 -4.46
CA SER A 137 16.81 -8.80 -4.94
C SER A 137 15.52 -9.40 -5.50
N ILE A 138 14.49 -8.57 -5.69
CA ILE A 138 13.23 -8.95 -6.34
C ILE A 138 13.03 -8.07 -7.56
N ASN A 139 12.64 -8.68 -8.68
CA ASN A 139 12.35 -8.04 -9.96
C ASN A 139 13.44 -7.01 -10.34
N ASP A 140 13.06 -5.74 -10.44
CA ASP A 140 13.91 -4.61 -10.80
C ASP A 140 14.38 -3.76 -9.60
N SER A 141 14.12 -4.22 -8.37
CA SER A 141 14.45 -3.47 -7.13
C SER A 141 13.88 -2.06 -7.12
N ASN A 142 12.62 -1.89 -7.51
CA ASN A 142 11.93 -0.62 -7.36
C ASN A 142 11.47 -0.39 -5.90
N ARG A 143 11.99 0.66 -5.26
CA ARG A 143 11.68 1.05 -3.86
C ARG A 143 10.21 1.38 -3.61
N MET A 144 9.44 1.71 -4.66
CA MET A 144 8.00 1.98 -4.52
C MET A 144 7.15 0.72 -4.41
N MET A 145 7.68 -0.46 -4.79
CA MET A 145 6.93 -1.71 -4.71
C MET A 145 7.03 -2.27 -3.30
N LEU A 146 5.88 -2.60 -2.71
CA LEU A 146 5.83 -3.13 -1.35
C LEU A 146 6.62 -4.44 -1.24
N GLU A 147 6.38 -5.39 -2.15
CA GLU A 147 6.98 -6.73 -2.11
C GLU A 147 8.50 -6.73 -2.25
N HIS A 148 9.07 -5.72 -2.91
CA HIS A 148 10.53 -5.63 -3.10
C HIS A 148 11.29 -5.40 -1.79
N TRP A 149 10.60 -5.06 -0.70
CA TRP A 149 11.17 -4.91 0.64
C TRP A 149 11.26 -6.22 1.44
N TYR A 150 10.83 -7.36 0.89
CA TYR A 150 10.79 -8.65 1.62
C TYR A 150 12.14 -9.04 2.25
N PHE A 151 13.22 -9.08 1.47
CA PHE A 151 14.54 -9.44 1.98
C PHE A 151 15.17 -8.35 2.85
N PRO A 152 15.03 -7.04 2.54
CA PRO A 152 15.41 -5.97 3.45
C PRO A 152 14.75 -6.06 4.83
N LEU A 153 13.45 -6.38 4.91
CA LEU A 153 12.72 -6.58 6.16
C LEU A 153 13.26 -7.76 6.95
N MET A 154 13.50 -8.89 6.28
CA MET A 154 14.17 -10.05 6.88
C MET A 154 15.55 -9.67 7.47
N ALA A 155 16.33 -8.89 6.73
CA ALA A 155 17.65 -8.44 7.18
C ALA A 155 17.62 -7.34 8.27
N TYR A 156 16.49 -6.63 8.40
CA TYR A 156 16.24 -5.67 9.48
C TYR A 156 16.10 -6.40 10.81
N ASN A 157 15.24 -7.42 10.88
CA ASN A 157 15.11 -8.29 12.05
C ASN A 157 16.42 -9.05 12.32
N GLY A 158 17.05 -9.59 11.27
CA GLY A 158 18.41 -10.15 11.34
C GLY A 158 18.57 -11.51 10.66
N ALA A 159 19.82 -11.98 10.60
CA ALA A 159 20.20 -13.25 9.99
C ALA A 159 19.88 -14.45 10.90
N SER A 160 18.60 -14.63 11.25
CA SER A 160 18.09 -15.68 12.15
C SER A 160 17.31 -16.75 11.38
N GLU A 161 17.38 -18.01 11.81
CA GLU A 161 16.57 -19.10 11.26
C GLU A 161 15.05 -18.88 11.46
N THR A 162 14.67 -18.02 12.40
CA THR A 162 13.26 -17.63 12.63
C THR A 162 12.68 -16.81 11.48
N ASN A 163 13.50 -16.37 10.53
CA ASN A 163 13.04 -15.65 9.34
C ASN A 163 12.93 -16.56 8.11
N ASP A 164 13.24 -17.86 8.22
CA ASP A 164 13.09 -18.83 7.13
C ASP A 164 11.64 -19.32 7.03
N PRO A 165 10.88 -18.94 5.98
CA PRO A 165 9.49 -19.33 5.78
C PRO A 165 9.32 -20.83 5.42
N GLN A 166 10.41 -21.57 5.19
CA GLN A 166 10.38 -23.02 5.03
C GLN A 166 10.46 -23.76 6.37
N ARG A 167 10.77 -23.06 7.46
CA ARG A 167 10.90 -23.61 8.81
C ARG A 167 9.92 -23.04 9.82
N GLN A 168 9.40 -21.84 9.58
CA GLN A 168 8.44 -21.18 10.46
C GLN A 168 7.07 -21.09 9.78
N GLU A 169 6.02 -21.18 10.59
CA GLU A 169 4.65 -20.92 10.10
C GLU A 169 4.43 -19.45 9.80
N GLU A 170 5.08 -18.56 10.56
CA GLU A 170 4.95 -17.12 10.41
C GLU A 170 6.26 -16.42 10.78
N THR A 171 6.89 -15.81 9.77
CA THR A 171 8.16 -15.09 9.87
C THR A 171 7.95 -13.59 10.15
N TYR A 172 9.03 -12.88 10.51
CA TYR A 172 8.95 -11.44 10.78
C TYR A 172 8.41 -10.65 9.59
N GLN A 173 8.95 -10.90 8.40
CA GLN A 173 8.53 -10.21 7.20
C GLN A 173 7.05 -10.50 6.89
N GLU A 174 6.57 -11.73 7.09
CA GLU A 174 5.16 -12.07 6.91
C GLU A 174 4.26 -11.30 7.89
N LYS A 175 4.67 -11.13 9.14
CA LYS A 175 3.94 -10.28 10.12
C LYS A 175 3.87 -8.83 9.69
N VAL A 176 4.97 -8.28 9.17
CA VAL A 176 4.98 -6.90 8.62
C VAL A 176 3.98 -6.78 7.46
N TYR A 177 3.94 -7.75 6.54
CA TYR A 177 2.96 -7.73 5.45
C TYR A 177 1.52 -7.97 5.91
N GLN A 178 1.31 -8.75 6.97
CA GLN A 178 0.00 -8.91 7.60
C GLN A 178 -0.50 -7.59 8.17
N ILE A 179 0.35 -6.85 8.89
CA ILE A 179 0.06 -5.50 9.40
C ILE A 179 -0.26 -4.54 8.24
N ILE A 180 0.47 -4.60 7.12
CA ILE A 180 0.15 -3.77 5.93
C ILE A 180 -1.24 -4.11 5.40
N SER A 181 -1.57 -5.39 5.27
CA SER A 181 -2.88 -5.86 4.81
C SER A 181 -4.00 -5.37 5.71
N ASP A 182 -3.85 -5.54 7.02
CA ASP A 182 -4.90 -5.30 8.00
C ASP A 182 -5.09 -3.81 8.31
N ASP A 183 -4.00 -3.06 8.39
CA ASP A 183 -4.03 -1.69 8.92
C ASP A 183 -3.88 -0.63 7.83
N SER A 184 -3.08 -0.91 6.79
CA SER A 184 -3.03 -0.04 5.60
C SER A 184 -4.13 -0.36 4.59
N LEU A 185 -4.81 -1.51 4.73
CA LEU A 185 -5.91 -1.95 3.86
C LEU A 185 -5.49 -2.06 2.38
N VAL A 186 -4.24 -2.46 2.15
CA VAL A 186 -3.65 -2.69 0.82
C VAL A 186 -3.36 -4.18 0.69
N SER A 187 -3.92 -4.82 -0.34
CA SER A 187 -3.64 -6.23 -0.61
C SER A 187 -2.21 -6.34 -1.10
N VAL A 188 -1.41 -7.08 -0.35
CA VAL A 188 -0.05 -7.46 -0.73
C VAL A 188 -0.08 -8.87 -1.32
N PHE A 189 0.87 -9.16 -2.21
CA PHE A 189 0.92 -10.47 -2.86
C PHE A 189 1.18 -11.60 -1.84
N PRO A 190 0.47 -12.75 -1.90
CA PRO A 190 0.81 -13.92 -1.09
C PRO A 190 2.26 -14.35 -1.31
N MET A 191 2.97 -14.67 -0.23
CA MET A 191 4.39 -14.94 -0.32
C MET A 191 4.70 -16.12 -1.24
N PRO A 192 5.71 -15.98 -2.13
CA PRO A 192 6.05 -17.05 -3.05
C PRO A 192 6.68 -18.22 -2.30
N ARG A 193 6.52 -19.42 -2.87
CA ARG A 193 7.21 -20.60 -2.37
C ARG A 193 8.64 -20.61 -2.86
N PHE A 194 9.58 -20.72 -1.93
CA PHE A 194 11.00 -20.82 -2.24
C PHE A 194 11.40 -22.28 -2.56
N PRO A 195 12.39 -22.50 -3.47
CA PRO A 195 13.02 -23.80 -3.66
C PRO A 195 13.61 -24.35 -2.35
N LYS A 196 13.63 -25.68 -2.19
CA LYS A 196 14.00 -26.37 -0.93
C LYS A 196 15.35 -25.93 -0.31
N ASP A 197 16.29 -25.51 -1.13
CA ASP A 197 17.65 -25.15 -0.71
C ASP A 197 17.96 -23.66 -0.91
N PHE A 198 16.92 -22.83 -0.97
CA PHE A 198 17.06 -21.38 -1.15
C PHE A 198 17.74 -20.70 0.06
N PHE A 199 17.39 -21.16 1.27
CA PHE A 199 17.93 -20.64 2.52
C PHE A 199 19.05 -21.55 3.04
N GLY A 200 20.25 -20.97 3.18
CA GLY A 200 21.41 -21.65 3.74
C GLY A 200 21.72 -21.17 5.16
N TYR A 201 22.64 -21.86 5.83
CA TYR A 201 23.07 -21.51 7.19
C TYR A 201 24.59 -21.58 7.34
N ASP A 202 25.19 -20.57 7.97
CA ASP A 202 26.61 -20.55 8.37
C ASP A 202 26.71 -20.13 9.84
N ASP A 203 27.33 -20.98 10.67
CA ASP A 203 27.40 -20.82 12.13
C ASP A 203 26.02 -20.49 12.78
N GLY A 204 24.96 -21.16 12.30
CA GLY A 204 23.57 -20.96 12.76
C GLY A 204 22.91 -19.65 12.31
N LYS A 205 23.57 -18.86 11.46
CA LYS A 205 23.01 -17.63 10.88
C LYS A 205 22.51 -17.89 9.48
N LEU A 206 21.36 -17.29 9.17
CA LEU A 206 20.77 -17.35 7.84
C LEU A 206 21.73 -16.75 6.81
N LYS A 207 21.91 -17.44 5.69
CA LYS A 207 22.65 -16.97 4.52
C LYS A 207 21.91 -17.32 3.23
N PHE A 208 22.28 -16.65 2.16
CA PHE A 208 21.79 -16.91 0.82
C PHE A 208 22.95 -17.41 -0.04
N ASP A 209 22.84 -18.64 -0.53
CA ASP A 209 23.86 -19.21 -1.41
C ASP A 209 23.73 -18.68 -2.85
N GLU A 210 22.53 -18.23 -3.23
CA GLU A 210 22.24 -17.59 -4.51
C GLU A 210 21.68 -16.17 -4.29
N LEU A 211 22.35 -15.17 -4.83
CA LEU A 211 21.96 -13.76 -4.75
C LEU A 211 21.32 -13.26 -6.04
N THR A 212 20.86 -14.18 -6.91
CA THR A 212 20.20 -13.81 -8.17
C THR A 212 18.87 -13.13 -7.88
N SER A 213 18.51 -12.16 -8.74
CA SER A 213 17.22 -11.49 -8.63
C SER A 213 16.09 -12.49 -8.81
N GLN A 214 15.15 -12.50 -7.87
CA GLN A 214 13.97 -13.34 -7.90
C GLN A 214 12.90 -12.67 -8.75
N THR A 215 12.33 -13.41 -9.71
CA THR A 215 11.21 -12.91 -10.52
C THR A 215 9.90 -13.25 -9.82
N TRP A 216 9.18 -12.23 -9.35
CA TRP A 216 7.88 -12.36 -8.70
C TRP A 216 6.82 -11.73 -9.59
N GLU A 217 6.09 -12.56 -10.35
CA GLU A 217 5.11 -12.13 -11.37
C GLU A 217 4.09 -11.10 -10.84
N ASN A 218 3.67 -11.25 -9.59
CA ASN A 218 2.66 -10.40 -8.96
C ASN A 218 3.22 -9.54 -7.81
N GLY A 219 4.54 -9.51 -7.62
CA GLY A 219 5.19 -8.73 -6.57
C GLY A 219 5.38 -7.26 -6.96
N ASN A 220 4.31 -6.62 -7.46
CA ASN A 220 4.36 -5.32 -8.12
C ASN A 220 3.35 -4.32 -7.51
N THR A 221 3.02 -4.47 -6.23
CA THR A 221 2.06 -3.58 -5.57
C THR A 221 2.74 -2.24 -5.32
N ILE A 222 2.31 -1.20 -6.03
CA ILE A 222 2.83 0.16 -5.84
C ILE A 222 2.28 0.72 -4.53
N SER A 223 3.15 1.33 -3.71
CA SER A 223 2.73 2.05 -2.51
C SER A 223 1.62 3.06 -2.83
N THR A 224 0.61 3.07 -1.97
CA THR A 224 -0.51 4.02 -2.02
C THR A 224 -0.25 5.27 -1.20
N GLN A 225 0.83 5.27 -0.42
CA GLN A 225 1.19 6.33 0.53
C GLN A 225 2.39 7.16 0.06
N MET A 226 2.84 6.99 -1.19
CA MET A 226 3.94 7.74 -1.80
C MET A 226 3.49 8.74 -2.88
N PHE A 227 2.18 8.97 -3.03
CA PHE A 227 1.67 9.92 -4.02
C PHE A 227 2.07 11.36 -3.70
N GLN A 228 2.28 12.14 -4.76
CA GLN A 228 2.61 13.56 -4.72
C GLN A 228 1.52 14.39 -5.38
N GLN A 229 1.49 15.69 -5.06
CA GLN A 229 0.62 16.62 -5.75
C GLN A 229 0.83 16.57 -7.27
N GLY A 230 -0.27 16.44 -8.02
CA GLY A 230 -0.28 16.32 -9.47
C GLY A 230 -0.17 14.88 -9.98
N ASP A 231 0.05 13.89 -9.11
CA ASP A 231 -0.03 12.49 -9.52
C ASP A 231 -1.46 12.14 -9.91
N GLU A 232 -1.60 11.45 -11.04
CA GLU A 232 -2.86 10.83 -11.44
C GLU A 232 -2.98 9.44 -10.84
N VAL A 233 -4.17 9.15 -10.33
CA VAL A 233 -4.52 7.92 -9.63
C VAL A 233 -5.92 7.49 -10.05
N TYR A 234 -6.29 6.25 -9.77
CA TYR A 234 -7.65 5.79 -9.94
C TYR A 234 -8.20 5.16 -8.67
N VAL A 235 -9.53 5.21 -8.55
CA VAL A 235 -10.25 4.67 -7.40
C VAL A 235 -10.25 3.16 -7.45
N MET A 236 -9.67 2.55 -6.43
CA MET A 236 -9.64 1.10 -6.25
C MET A 236 -9.29 0.79 -4.79
N ASN A 237 -10.13 -0.02 -4.13
CA ASN A 237 -9.83 -0.53 -2.81
C ASN A 237 -9.32 -1.98 -2.90
N SER A 238 -8.58 -2.43 -1.88
CA SER A 238 -8.19 -3.84 -1.73
C SER A 238 -8.93 -4.57 -0.62
N HIS A 239 -9.57 -3.83 0.28
CA HIS A 239 -10.25 -4.40 1.43
C HIS A 239 -11.60 -5.00 1.02
N ASP A 240 -11.74 -6.31 1.24
CA ASP A 240 -12.95 -7.11 1.05
C ASP A 240 -13.77 -6.79 -0.22
N ALA A 241 -13.37 -7.40 -1.34
CA ALA A 241 -14.05 -7.25 -2.63
C ALA A 241 -15.51 -7.75 -2.62
N ASP A 242 -15.90 -8.56 -1.64
CA ASP A 242 -17.26 -9.08 -1.52
C ASP A 242 -18.20 -8.08 -0.81
N ILE A 243 -17.65 -7.07 -0.12
CA ILE A 243 -18.42 -6.06 0.64
C ILE A 243 -18.32 -4.66 0.02
N TYR A 244 -17.16 -4.29 -0.54
CA TYR A 244 -16.90 -2.93 -0.99
C TYR A 244 -16.52 -2.86 -2.48
N ASP A 245 -17.53 -2.70 -3.34
CA ASP A 245 -17.39 -2.45 -4.79
C ASP A 245 -17.17 -0.96 -5.16
N TYR A 246 -16.68 -0.15 -4.21
CA TYR A 246 -16.58 1.31 -4.37
C TYR A 246 -15.45 1.93 -3.54
N GLY A 247 -14.98 3.10 -3.97
CA GLY A 247 -14.16 3.99 -3.17
C GLY A 247 -14.98 4.93 -2.28
N SER A 248 -14.40 5.36 -1.16
CA SER A 248 -15.05 6.28 -0.22
C SER A 248 -14.51 7.70 -0.36
N LEU A 249 -15.30 8.59 -0.97
CA LEU A 249 -14.97 10.01 -1.12
C LEU A 249 -15.71 10.85 -0.06
N ARG A 250 -15.00 11.71 0.65
CA ARG A 250 -15.58 12.64 1.63
C ARG A 250 -15.47 14.08 1.15
N GLU A 251 -16.52 14.89 1.31
CA GLU A 251 -16.45 16.32 0.98
C GLU A 251 -15.46 17.06 1.89
N THR A 252 -15.51 16.74 3.19
CA THR A 252 -14.57 17.15 4.23
C THR A 252 -14.11 15.93 5.02
N ARG A 253 -12.95 16.03 5.71
CA ARG A 253 -12.39 14.92 6.51
C ARG A 253 -13.35 14.35 7.58
N ASP A 254 -14.33 15.14 8.01
CA ASP A 254 -15.32 14.70 9.02
C ASP A 254 -16.69 14.31 8.46
N SER A 255 -16.91 14.52 7.16
CA SER A 255 -18.17 14.18 6.51
C SER A 255 -18.36 12.68 6.29
N THR A 256 -19.61 12.23 6.26
CA THR A 256 -19.97 10.88 5.82
C THR A 256 -19.49 10.64 4.39
N PRO A 257 -18.90 9.47 4.07
CA PRO A 257 -18.39 9.23 2.73
C PRO A 257 -19.53 8.97 1.75
N THR A 258 -19.34 9.47 0.53
CA THR A 258 -20.09 9.08 -0.66
C THR A 258 -19.37 7.98 -1.42
N LYS A 259 -20.14 7.12 -2.10
CA LYS A 259 -19.58 6.04 -2.92
C LYS A 259 -19.09 6.58 -4.25
N LEU A 260 -17.84 6.28 -4.59
CA LEU A 260 -17.23 6.59 -5.86
C LEU A 260 -16.92 5.28 -6.61
N ALA A 261 -17.29 5.20 -7.88
CA ALA A 261 -17.09 3.98 -8.66
C ALA A 261 -15.60 3.66 -8.81
N PHE A 262 -15.24 2.38 -8.83
CA PHE A 262 -13.90 1.96 -9.20
C PHE A 262 -13.52 2.45 -10.61
N HIS A 263 -12.21 2.53 -10.85
CA HIS A 263 -11.61 3.02 -12.10
C HIS A 263 -11.89 4.48 -12.42
N THR A 264 -12.60 5.21 -11.55
CA THR A 264 -12.69 6.67 -11.62
C THR A 264 -11.30 7.28 -11.47
N GLU A 265 -10.87 8.05 -12.46
CA GLU A 265 -9.60 8.75 -12.51
C GLU A 265 -9.67 10.05 -11.70
N LEU A 266 -8.60 10.32 -10.94
CA LEU A 266 -8.46 11.44 -10.03
C LEU A 266 -7.03 11.99 -10.10
N GLU A 267 -6.86 13.24 -9.68
CA GLU A 267 -5.55 13.88 -9.46
C GLU A 267 -5.40 14.20 -7.97
N ILE A 268 -4.21 13.91 -7.43
CA ILE A 268 -3.82 14.28 -6.07
C ILE A 268 -3.60 15.81 -6.01
N VAL A 269 -4.34 16.48 -5.15
CA VAL A 269 -4.29 17.94 -5.01
C VAL A 269 -3.45 18.38 -3.82
N ASP A 270 -3.55 17.65 -2.71
CA ASP A 270 -2.86 17.98 -1.44
C ASP A 270 -2.86 16.76 -0.49
N GLY A 271 -2.09 16.85 0.59
CA GLY A 271 -1.90 15.79 1.59
C GLY A 271 -0.44 15.34 1.68
N PRO A 272 -0.15 14.31 2.49
CA PRO A 272 -1.12 13.47 3.21
C PRO A 272 -1.71 14.10 4.48
N TYR A 273 -2.89 13.65 4.88
CA TYR A 273 -3.56 14.02 6.14
C TYR A 273 -3.81 12.80 7.03
N PHE A 274 -3.70 12.96 8.34
CA PHE A 274 -3.80 11.86 9.34
C PHE A 274 -5.03 12.05 10.22
N GLU A 275 -5.87 11.01 10.36
CA GLU A 275 -7.14 11.04 11.13
C GLU A 275 -7.03 10.44 12.54
N ASP A 276 -7.45 11.18 13.57
CA ASP A 276 -7.43 10.81 15.01
C ASP A 276 -8.45 9.73 15.43
N LYS A 277 -9.15 9.10 14.48
CA LYS A 277 -10.42 8.41 14.79
C LYS A 277 -10.28 6.91 15.10
N ILE A 278 -9.23 6.25 14.63
CA ILE A 278 -9.01 4.80 14.80
C ILE A 278 -7.51 4.54 14.99
N ASN A 279 -7.15 3.95 16.11
CA ASN A 279 -5.75 3.75 16.51
C ASN A 279 -4.97 2.82 15.57
N ASP A 280 -5.65 1.85 14.97
CA ASP A 280 -5.00 0.77 14.22
C ASP A 280 -4.90 1.08 12.72
N ASN A 281 -5.47 2.19 12.23
CA ASN A 281 -5.40 2.50 10.80
C ASN A 281 -4.02 3.05 10.40
N HIS A 282 -3.34 2.41 9.45
CA HIS A 282 -2.07 2.90 8.91
C HIS A 282 -2.22 3.72 7.62
N HIS A 283 -3.39 3.75 7.00
CA HIS A 283 -3.67 4.60 5.86
C HIS A 283 -3.72 6.10 6.20
N MET A 284 -3.61 6.94 5.18
CA MET A 284 -3.67 8.41 5.25
C MET A 284 -4.63 8.92 4.18
N ASP A 285 -5.12 10.15 4.32
CA ASP A 285 -5.99 10.74 3.31
C ASP A 285 -5.22 11.67 2.36
N TYR A 286 -5.65 11.69 1.10
CA TYR A 286 -5.29 12.72 0.14
C TYR A 286 -6.50 13.56 -0.20
N LYS A 287 -6.27 14.85 -0.46
CA LYS A 287 -7.23 15.68 -1.15
C LYS A 287 -7.10 15.41 -2.65
N VAL A 288 -8.22 15.17 -3.31
CA VAL A 288 -8.29 14.83 -4.73
C VAL A 288 -9.27 15.73 -5.46
N LYS A 289 -9.10 15.82 -6.78
CA LYS A 289 -10.09 16.32 -7.72
C LYS A 289 -10.22 15.35 -8.89
N GLY A 290 -11.32 15.44 -9.63
CA GLY A 290 -11.57 14.62 -10.80
C GLY A 290 -12.58 15.26 -11.74
N PRO A 291 -13.02 14.51 -12.77
CA PRO A 291 -14.00 14.97 -13.74
C PRO A 291 -15.35 15.29 -13.09
N ASN A 292 -16.21 16.00 -13.82
CA ASN A 292 -17.59 16.31 -13.41
C ASN A 292 -17.72 16.97 -12.02
N GLY A 293 -16.69 17.72 -11.60
CA GLY A 293 -16.69 18.42 -10.31
C GLY A 293 -16.38 17.54 -9.09
N ILE A 294 -15.93 16.31 -9.29
CA ILE A 294 -15.45 15.44 -8.20
C ILE A 294 -14.31 16.17 -7.47
N SER A 295 -14.46 16.34 -6.16
CA SER A 295 -13.44 16.92 -5.28
C SER A 295 -13.73 16.49 -3.85
N GLY A 296 -12.67 16.21 -3.09
CA GLY A 296 -12.83 15.80 -1.69
C GLY A 296 -11.57 15.16 -1.12
N TYR A 297 -11.76 14.38 -0.07
CA TYR A 297 -10.74 13.61 0.63
C TYR A 297 -11.02 12.12 0.43
N ILE A 298 -9.97 11.36 0.14
CA ILE A 298 -10.04 9.91 -0.05
C ILE A 298 -8.84 9.25 0.60
N SER A 299 -9.08 8.13 1.29
CA SER A 299 -8.03 7.36 1.93
C SER A 299 -7.12 6.70 0.90
N SER A 300 -5.82 6.63 1.18
CA SER A 300 -4.80 6.00 0.34
C SER A 300 -5.16 4.56 -0.01
N SER A 301 -5.82 3.84 0.89
CA SER A 301 -6.27 2.46 0.65
C SER A 301 -7.26 2.32 -0.51
N ASN A 302 -7.95 3.41 -0.87
CA ASN A 302 -8.94 3.51 -1.94
C ASN A 302 -8.35 4.03 -3.26
N LEU A 303 -7.04 4.22 -3.36
CA LEU A 303 -6.36 4.76 -4.52
C LEU A 303 -5.28 3.82 -5.06
N ARG A 304 -5.12 3.76 -6.38
CA ARG A 304 -4.00 3.06 -7.04
C ARG A 304 -3.33 3.97 -8.06
N SER A 305 -2.03 3.77 -8.24
CA SER A 305 -1.24 4.47 -9.27
C SER A 305 -1.75 4.11 -10.65
N MET A 306 -1.82 5.08 -11.57
CA MET A 306 -2.14 4.82 -12.97
C MET A 306 -1.17 3.82 -13.64
N ASP A 307 0.04 3.66 -13.12
CA ASP A 307 1.00 2.64 -13.60
C ASP A 307 0.52 1.19 -13.34
N MET A 308 -0.44 0.99 -12.45
CA MET A 308 -1.07 -0.31 -12.20
C MET A 308 -2.27 -0.59 -13.11
N LYS A 309 -2.76 0.41 -13.84
CA LYS A 309 -3.94 0.28 -14.68
C LYS A 309 -3.60 -0.52 -15.94
N GLN A 310 -4.40 -1.52 -16.26
CA GLN A 310 -4.25 -2.26 -17.52
C GLN A 310 -4.50 -1.32 -18.69
N THR A 311 -3.61 -1.34 -19.69
CA THR A 311 -3.74 -0.48 -20.88
C THR A 311 -3.87 -1.27 -22.18
N ASN A 312 -3.51 -2.55 -22.17
CA ASN A 312 -3.50 -3.36 -23.38
C ASN A 312 -4.75 -4.23 -23.45
N PHE A 313 -5.70 -3.81 -24.28
CA PHE A 313 -6.94 -4.54 -24.51
C PHE A 313 -7.05 -4.92 -25.98
N THR A 314 -7.73 -6.03 -26.24
CA THR A 314 -8.25 -6.35 -27.57
C THR A 314 -9.64 -5.78 -27.71
N ASP A 315 -9.87 -5.08 -28.82
CA ASP A 315 -11.17 -4.49 -29.11
C ASP A 315 -12.20 -5.57 -29.42
N TRP A 316 -13.29 -5.57 -28.66
CA TRP A 316 -14.49 -6.31 -28.99
C TRP A 316 -15.23 -5.59 -30.12
N THR A 317 -14.94 -6.04 -31.32
CA THR A 317 -15.57 -5.55 -32.54
C THR A 317 -16.88 -6.28 -32.80
N ASP A 318 -17.98 -5.52 -32.87
CA ASP A 318 -19.27 -5.95 -33.38
C ASP A 318 -19.94 -4.77 -34.14
N ASN A 319 -21.15 -4.97 -34.66
CA ASN A 319 -21.88 -3.94 -35.41
C ASN A 319 -22.65 -2.94 -34.50
N SER A 320 -22.44 -2.97 -33.18
CA SER A 320 -23.19 -2.20 -32.18
C SER A 320 -22.28 -1.22 -31.44
N SER A 321 -22.12 -0.03 -32.02
CA SER A 321 -21.39 1.09 -31.39
C SER A 321 -22.30 2.06 -30.64
N THR A 322 -23.63 1.91 -30.76
CA THR A 322 -24.60 2.82 -30.13
C THR A 322 -25.59 2.01 -29.28
N VAL A 323 -25.86 2.47 -28.06
CA VAL A 323 -26.72 1.78 -27.10
C VAL A 323 -27.65 2.75 -26.38
N GLU A 324 -28.79 2.26 -25.92
CA GLU A 324 -29.73 2.99 -25.07
C GLU A 324 -29.13 3.28 -23.67
N PRO A 325 -29.60 4.33 -22.95
CA PRO A 325 -29.15 4.63 -21.59
C PRO A 325 -29.23 3.47 -20.60
N SER A 326 -30.28 2.65 -20.72
CA SER A 326 -30.56 1.52 -19.83
C SER A 326 -29.85 0.22 -20.25
N LYS A 327 -28.73 0.31 -20.99
CA LYS A 327 -28.06 -0.84 -21.60
C LYS A 327 -27.54 -1.82 -20.54
N THR A 328 -28.04 -3.06 -20.61
CA THR A 328 -27.46 -4.22 -19.92
C THR A 328 -26.57 -5.03 -20.86
N TRP A 329 -25.47 -5.56 -20.33
CA TRP A 329 -24.51 -6.39 -21.06
C TRP A 329 -24.66 -7.86 -20.70
N ASN A 330 -24.72 -8.73 -21.71
CA ASN A 330 -24.65 -10.19 -21.55
C ASN A 330 -23.37 -10.67 -22.23
N ILE A 331 -22.48 -11.28 -21.45
CA ILE A 331 -21.14 -11.65 -21.92
C ILE A 331 -20.96 -13.15 -21.72
N ASN A 332 -20.60 -13.86 -22.79
CA ASN A 332 -20.41 -15.31 -22.79
C ASN A 332 -18.92 -15.65 -22.78
N PHE A 333 -18.56 -16.66 -21.99
CA PHE A 333 -17.21 -17.18 -21.87
C PHE A 333 -17.16 -18.61 -22.40
N ASN A 334 -16.00 -19.01 -22.91
CA ASN A 334 -15.78 -20.36 -23.45
C ASN A 334 -15.67 -21.44 -22.36
N THR A 335 -15.47 -21.04 -21.11
CA THR A 335 -15.25 -21.92 -19.96
C THR A 335 -16.01 -21.44 -18.74
N LYS A 336 -16.13 -22.32 -17.73
CA LYS A 336 -16.73 -21.96 -16.45
C LYS A 336 -15.77 -21.05 -15.67
N LEU A 337 -16.32 -20.03 -15.02
CA LEU A 337 -15.55 -18.99 -14.34
C LEU A 337 -15.38 -19.26 -12.84
N ASN A 338 -14.30 -18.73 -12.27
CA ASN A 338 -14.09 -18.60 -10.84
C ASN A 338 -14.83 -17.35 -10.35
N THR A 339 -15.77 -17.54 -9.40
CA THR A 339 -16.63 -16.47 -8.89
C THR A 339 -15.86 -15.33 -8.24
N GLY A 340 -14.72 -15.59 -7.60
CA GLY A 340 -13.89 -14.55 -6.96
C GLY A 340 -13.25 -13.58 -7.95
N SER A 341 -13.19 -13.94 -9.24
CA SER A 341 -12.72 -13.04 -10.30
C SER A 341 -13.82 -12.20 -10.95
N ILE A 342 -15.09 -12.39 -10.55
CA ILE A 342 -16.26 -11.73 -11.14
C ILE A 342 -16.74 -10.62 -10.21
N ASN A 343 -16.33 -9.38 -10.49
CA ASN A 343 -16.63 -8.21 -9.67
C ASN A 343 -16.37 -6.91 -10.46
N GLU A 344 -16.75 -5.76 -9.88
CA GLU A 344 -16.56 -4.43 -10.47
C GLU A 344 -15.09 -4.00 -10.62
N LYS A 345 -14.12 -4.74 -10.06
CA LYS A 345 -12.68 -4.46 -10.29
C LYS A 345 -12.22 -4.96 -11.65
N ASN A 346 -12.79 -6.09 -12.08
CA ASN A 346 -12.39 -6.84 -13.26
C ASN A 346 -13.34 -6.64 -14.46
N ILE A 347 -14.61 -6.33 -14.20
CA ILE A 347 -15.63 -6.02 -15.21
C ILE A 347 -16.23 -4.65 -14.89
N TYR A 348 -15.92 -3.64 -15.70
CA TYR A 348 -16.26 -2.26 -15.37
C TYR A 348 -16.49 -1.40 -16.61
N ILE A 349 -17.19 -0.28 -16.43
CA ILE A 349 -17.45 0.72 -17.46
C ILE A 349 -16.84 2.04 -17.00
N VAL A 350 -16.16 2.74 -17.91
CA VAL A 350 -15.64 4.09 -17.69
C VAL A 350 -16.13 4.99 -18.83
N ASN A 351 -16.55 6.21 -18.50
CA ASN A 351 -16.89 7.20 -19.52
C ASN A 351 -15.64 7.86 -20.13
N GLU A 352 -15.80 8.62 -21.21
CA GLU A 352 -14.71 9.30 -21.91
C GLU A 352 -13.94 10.34 -21.07
N ASN A 353 -14.50 10.76 -19.94
CA ASN A 353 -13.85 11.67 -19.00
C ASN A 353 -13.07 10.93 -17.90
N GLY A 354 -13.08 9.58 -17.88
CA GLY A 354 -12.40 8.80 -16.85
C GLY A 354 -13.25 8.52 -15.61
N VAL A 355 -14.58 8.72 -15.64
CA VAL A 355 -15.47 8.40 -14.50
C VAL A 355 -15.98 6.96 -14.63
N GLY A 356 -15.76 6.15 -13.59
CA GLY A 356 -16.29 4.80 -13.52
C GLY A 356 -17.80 4.76 -13.29
N VAL A 357 -18.45 3.69 -13.72
CA VAL A 357 -19.90 3.47 -13.53
C VAL A 357 -20.13 2.27 -12.62
N ARG A 358 -20.78 2.53 -11.47
CA ARG A 358 -21.17 1.45 -10.55
C ARG A 358 -22.17 0.51 -11.23
N SER A 359 -21.91 -0.79 -11.14
CA SER A 359 -22.63 -1.78 -11.94
C SER A 359 -22.73 -3.14 -11.25
N GLU A 360 -23.94 -3.67 -11.14
CA GLU A 360 -24.14 -5.03 -10.63
C GLU A 360 -23.64 -6.05 -11.66
N VAL A 361 -22.74 -6.96 -11.24
CA VAL A 361 -22.23 -8.06 -12.06
C VAL A 361 -22.71 -9.39 -11.50
N THR A 362 -23.45 -10.15 -12.29
CA THR A 362 -24.02 -11.44 -11.88
C THR A 362 -23.58 -12.56 -12.81
N LEU A 363 -23.18 -13.70 -12.23
CA LEU A 363 -22.80 -14.91 -12.96
C LEU A 363 -24.02 -15.83 -13.13
N SER A 364 -24.20 -16.39 -14.33
CA SER A 364 -25.23 -17.38 -14.62
C SER A 364 -25.03 -18.68 -13.83
N GLU A 365 -26.09 -19.46 -13.67
CA GLU A 365 -26.06 -20.75 -12.95
C GLU A 365 -25.05 -21.76 -13.58
N ASP A 366 -24.91 -21.74 -14.90
CA ASP A 366 -23.94 -22.59 -15.61
C ASP A 366 -22.48 -22.12 -15.43
N GLY A 367 -22.29 -20.91 -14.89
CA GLY A 367 -21.01 -20.26 -14.64
C GLY A 367 -20.25 -19.84 -15.89
N LYS A 368 -20.91 -19.74 -17.05
CA LYS A 368 -20.28 -19.43 -18.35
C LYS A 368 -20.72 -18.11 -18.96
N SER A 369 -21.70 -17.44 -18.36
CA SER A 369 -22.20 -16.16 -18.84
C SER A 369 -22.30 -15.18 -17.68
N LEU A 370 -22.05 -13.91 -17.92
CA LEU A 370 -22.31 -12.87 -16.93
C LEU A 370 -23.25 -11.81 -17.48
N THR A 371 -24.03 -11.24 -16.59
CA THR A 371 -24.85 -10.06 -16.84
C THR A 371 -24.25 -8.89 -16.07
N MET A 372 -24.01 -7.77 -16.74
CA MET A 372 -23.59 -6.52 -16.11
C MET A 372 -24.65 -5.46 -16.32
N ASN A 373 -25.15 -4.90 -15.21
CA ASN A 373 -26.21 -3.92 -15.18
C ASN A 373 -25.74 -2.64 -14.49
N PRO A 374 -25.57 -1.51 -15.20
CA PRO A 374 -25.33 -0.22 -14.57
C PRO A 374 -26.40 0.09 -13.51
N ASN A 375 -25.98 0.61 -12.36
CA ASN A 375 -26.88 0.92 -11.25
C ASN A 375 -27.77 2.16 -11.51
N ALA A 376 -27.49 2.90 -12.59
CA ALA A 376 -28.27 4.02 -13.09
C ALA A 376 -28.13 4.11 -14.61
N ASP A 377 -29.06 4.82 -15.27
CA ASP A 377 -28.99 5.08 -16.71
C ASP A 377 -27.70 5.81 -17.08
N LEU A 378 -27.08 5.39 -18.17
CA LEU A 378 -25.89 6.04 -18.71
C LEU A 378 -26.27 7.39 -19.34
N GLU A 379 -25.42 8.40 -19.16
CA GLU A 379 -25.67 9.73 -19.72
C GLU A 379 -25.64 9.69 -21.26
N SER A 380 -26.71 10.17 -21.90
CA SER A 380 -26.82 10.25 -23.36
C SER A 380 -25.78 11.21 -23.96
N SER A 381 -25.38 10.95 -25.20
CA SER A 381 -24.38 11.71 -25.96
C SER A 381 -22.96 11.67 -25.37
N MET A 382 -22.67 10.71 -24.48
CA MET A 382 -21.32 10.41 -24.00
C MET A 382 -20.80 9.11 -24.61
N ASN A 383 -19.48 9.02 -24.73
CA ASN A 383 -18.80 7.76 -25.02
C ASN A 383 -18.39 7.06 -23.73
N TYR A 384 -18.43 5.73 -23.79
CA TYR A 384 -18.04 4.83 -22.71
C TYR A 384 -17.20 3.70 -23.26
N THR A 385 -16.42 3.08 -22.39
CA THR A 385 -15.73 1.83 -22.68
C THR A 385 -16.02 0.83 -21.57
N LEU A 386 -16.50 -0.34 -21.97
CA LEU A 386 -16.58 -1.55 -21.14
C LEU A 386 -15.23 -2.24 -21.15
N TYR A 387 -14.73 -2.64 -20.00
CA TYR A 387 -13.48 -3.36 -19.81
C TYR A 387 -13.74 -4.70 -19.11
N ILE A 388 -13.04 -5.74 -19.58
CA ILE A 388 -13.06 -7.09 -19.04
C ILE A 388 -11.61 -7.56 -18.92
N GLU A 389 -11.14 -7.71 -17.69
CA GLU A 389 -9.78 -8.13 -17.37
C GLU A 389 -9.74 -8.98 -16.09
N GLY A 390 -8.58 -9.56 -15.77
CA GLY A 390 -8.40 -10.27 -14.49
C GLY A 390 -9.29 -11.51 -14.27
N ILE A 391 -10.01 -11.97 -15.29
CA ILE A 391 -10.92 -13.12 -15.20
C ILE A 391 -10.15 -14.43 -15.09
N VAL A 392 -10.62 -15.33 -14.22
CA VAL A 392 -10.02 -16.64 -13.99
C VAL A 392 -11.07 -17.72 -14.20
N SER A 393 -10.70 -18.81 -14.87
CA SER A 393 -11.56 -19.99 -15.02
C SER A 393 -11.70 -20.74 -13.70
N SER A 394 -12.74 -21.58 -13.57
CA SER A 394 -12.92 -22.43 -12.39
C SER A 394 -11.78 -23.44 -12.19
N THR A 395 -10.95 -23.66 -13.21
CA THR A 395 -9.76 -24.52 -13.16
C THR A 395 -8.46 -23.73 -12.91
N GLY A 396 -8.54 -22.42 -12.68
CA GLY A 396 -7.40 -21.55 -12.39
C GLY A 396 -6.71 -20.95 -13.60
N GLY A 397 -7.21 -21.16 -14.82
CA GLY A 397 -6.66 -20.53 -16.02
C GLY A 397 -7.02 -19.06 -16.08
N LYS A 398 -6.02 -18.17 -16.15
CA LYS A 398 -6.25 -16.73 -16.34
C LYS A 398 -6.73 -16.44 -17.78
N MET A 399 -7.53 -15.41 -17.97
CA MET A 399 -7.91 -14.91 -19.29
C MET A 399 -6.68 -14.39 -20.04
N ASP A 400 -6.39 -14.98 -21.20
CA ASP A 400 -5.14 -14.71 -21.95
C ASP A 400 -5.06 -13.27 -22.46
N THR A 401 -6.20 -12.66 -22.81
CA THR A 401 -6.23 -11.33 -23.41
C THR A 401 -7.39 -10.53 -22.85
N PRO A 402 -7.12 -9.43 -22.13
CA PRO A 402 -8.16 -8.49 -21.71
C PRO A 402 -8.92 -7.93 -22.91
N ILE A 403 -10.23 -7.70 -22.72
CA ILE A 403 -11.12 -7.21 -23.77
C ILE A 403 -11.67 -5.84 -23.38
N SER A 404 -11.78 -4.94 -24.35
CA SER A 404 -12.51 -3.69 -24.18
C SER A 404 -13.52 -3.46 -25.29
N LYS A 405 -14.58 -2.69 -25.02
CA LYS A 405 -15.61 -2.33 -26.00
C LYS A 405 -16.02 -0.88 -25.81
N SER A 406 -15.68 -0.01 -26.75
CA SER A 406 -16.20 1.35 -26.78
C SER A 406 -17.59 1.44 -27.40
N PHE A 407 -18.42 2.32 -26.86
CA PHE A 407 -19.78 2.57 -27.34
C PHE A 407 -20.24 3.99 -26.99
N THR A 408 -21.19 4.50 -27.75
CA THR A 408 -21.86 5.79 -27.52
C THR A 408 -23.27 5.54 -27.00
N VAL A 409 -23.73 6.35 -26.05
CA VAL A 409 -25.10 6.26 -25.53
C VAL A 409 -26.01 7.24 -26.27
N SER A 410 -27.14 6.77 -26.80
CA SER A 410 -28.18 7.62 -27.40
C SER A 410 -29.58 7.04 -27.15
N ASN A 411 -30.58 7.91 -27.16
CA ASN A 411 -32.00 7.55 -27.06
C ASN A 411 -32.62 7.15 -28.41
#